data_AF-A0A4R6UJI7-F1
#
_entry.id   AF-A0A4R6UJI7-F1
#
_cell.length_a   1.000
_cell.length_b   1.000
_cell.length_c   1.000
_cell.angle_alpha   90.00
_cell.angle_beta   90.00
_cell.angle_gamma   90.00
#
_symmetry.space_group_name_H-M   'P 1'
#
loop_
_entity.id
_entity.type
_entity.pdbx_description
1 polymer ?
#
loop_
_entity_poly.entity_id
_entity_poly.type
_entity_poly.pdbx_seq_one_letter_code
_entity_poly.pdbx_strand_id
1 'polypeptide(L)'
;MYISLVQAFIVKPVNSLKRLAFTAALNASLKQYQYASGLNLQESVPLDGERIANEIKARATVNDSEGWVQNLDGAYLQTELSQYREQIETFLNQQHPEATVAEVIGGQRLIKRESNQLDRYPSYQRIDTSVAFSALPDSLRHQFKYELLSTSGNVLFSFVQSTPELAGKSLSLSFRPASAADEQTLINVLPPNPQTVEDLPKRLPANLIQLKAEFSVQGQMQLSHGNHGLGKELITRKGYWNPRSGWQLTDNPVIAGEYQAIGLDLQGLAANQLNTLKNELEQTKAKLEAQDLNGITKHQLTGAILQTGVQGYLALTRVQSELSAQVSNMVYYRQPSYGTF
;
A
#
# COMPACT_ATOMS: atom_id res chain seq x y z
N MET A 1 4.07 42.20 20.64
CA MET A 1 3.36 42.81 19.50
C MET A 1 4.39 43.19 18.44
N TYR A 2 4.58 42.35 17.42
CA TYR A 2 4.88 42.72 16.03
C TYR A 2 4.90 41.41 15.23
N ILE A 3 3.97 41.34 14.29
CA ILE A 3 3.56 40.16 13.52
C ILE A 3 4.53 39.95 12.36
N SER A 4 5.05 38.72 12.21
CA SER A 4 5.85 38.31 11.06
C SER A 4 4.93 37.95 9.89
N LEU A 5 5.12 38.65 8.76
CA LEU A 5 4.38 38.47 7.52
C LEU A 5 4.80 37.19 6.80
N VAL A 6 3.93 36.18 6.80
CA VAL A 6 3.98 35.06 5.85
C VAL A 6 3.48 35.58 4.50
N GLN A 7 4.37 35.66 3.51
CA GLN A 7 4.00 35.94 2.12
C GLN A 7 3.20 34.74 1.56
N ALA A 8 1.87 34.90 1.51
CA ALA A 8 1.01 34.07 0.69
C ALA A 8 1.34 34.32 -0.79
N PHE A 9 1.81 33.29 -1.49
CA PHE A 9 1.87 33.28 -2.95
C PHE A 9 0.43 33.24 -3.49
N ILE A 10 -0.19 34.42 -3.65
CA ILE A 10 -1.42 34.57 -4.43
C ILE A 10 -1.01 34.54 -5.90
N VAL A 11 -1.12 33.38 -6.53
CA VAL A 11 -1.02 33.25 -7.99
C VAL A 11 -2.26 33.91 -8.59
N LYS A 12 -2.13 35.15 -9.08
CA LYS A 12 -3.15 35.78 -9.92
C LYS A 12 -3.38 34.89 -11.16
N PRO A 13 -4.63 34.62 -11.56
CA PRO A 13 -4.90 33.80 -12.74
C PRO A 13 -4.51 34.58 -13.99
N VAL A 14 -3.34 34.28 -14.52
CA VAL A 14 -2.90 34.73 -15.84
C VAL A 14 -3.75 33.99 -16.88
N ASN A 15 -4.16 34.69 -17.94
CA ASN A 15 -4.94 34.18 -19.09
C ASN A 15 -4.36 32.92 -19.77
N SER A 16 -3.19 32.42 -19.36
CA SER A 16 -2.58 31.15 -19.77
C SER A 16 -3.35 29.91 -19.30
N LEU A 17 -4.10 29.97 -18.18
CA LEU A 17 -4.87 28.84 -17.67
C LEU A 17 -6.05 28.44 -18.59
N LYS A 18 -6.65 29.41 -19.30
CA LYS A 18 -7.72 29.12 -20.28
C LYS A 18 -7.21 28.37 -21.52
N ARG A 19 -5.95 28.56 -21.93
CA ARG A 19 -5.33 27.87 -23.07
C ARG A 19 -4.92 26.42 -22.76
N LEU A 20 -4.49 26.15 -21.53
CA LEU A 20 -4.17 24.79 -21.06
C LEU A 20 -5.43 23.92 -20.89
N ALA A 21 -6.55 24.52 -20.47
CA ALA A 21 -7.81 23.80 -20.31
C ALA A 21 -8.35 23.20 -21.62
N PHE A 22 -8.12 23.86 -22.76
CA PHE A 22 -8.64 23.42 -24.07
C PHE A 22 -7.84 22.26 -24.68
N THR A 23 -6.52 22.19 -24.47
CA THR A 23 -5.67 21.09 -24.97
C THR A 23 -5.66 19.87 -24.04
N ALA A 24 -5.86 20.07 -22.73
CA ALA A 24 -6.02 18.99 -21.76
C ALA A 24 -7.29 18.15 -21.97
N ALA A 25 -8.31 18.67 -22.67
CA ALA A 25 -9.53 17.92 -23.01
C ALA A 25 -9.33 16.85 -24.09
N LEU A 26 -8.29 16.98 -24.92
CA LEU A 26 -7.99 16.10 -26.06
C LEU A 26 -6.76 15.21 -25.83
N ASN A 27 -5.95 15.51 -24.82
CA ASN A 27 -4.74 14.76 -24.54
C ASN A 27 -5.04 13.53 -23.67
N ALA A 28 -5.08 12.34 -24.28
CA ALA A 28 -5.30 11.07 -23.58
C ALA A 28 -4.24 10.73 -22.50
N SER A 29 -3.07 11.38 -22.52
CA SER A 29 -2.07 11.23 -21.46
C SER A 29 -2.42 12.00 -20.17
N LEU A 30 -3.33 12.98 -20.26
CA LEU A 30 -3.84 13.75 -19.13
C LEU A 30 -5.16 13.13 -18.64
N LYS A 31 -5.06 12.35 -17.56
CA LYS A 31 -6.24 11.82 -16.87
C LYS A 31 -7.02 12.96 -16.22
N GLN A 32 -8.31 13.06 -16.53
CA GLN A 32 -9.22 14.01 -15.90
C GLN A 32 -9.93 13.34 -14.72
N TYR A 33 -9.93 14.03 -13.59
CA TYR A 33 -10.56 13.53 -12.37
C TYR A 33 -11.72 14.44 -11.98
N GLN A 34 -12.82 13.84 -11.55
CA GLN A 34 -13.86 14.52 -10.81
C GLN A 34 -13.65 14.23 -9.34
N TYR A 35 -13.64 15.29 -8.53
CA TYR A 35 -13.55 15.18 -7.08
C TYR A 35 -14.96 15.31 -6.50
N ALA A 36 -15.38 14.28 -5.78
CA ALA A 36 -16.59 14.34 -4.97
C ALA A 36 -16.18 14.64 -3.53
N SER A 37 -16.82 15.65 -2.95
CA SER A 37 -16.76 15.84 -1.49
C SER A 37 -17.57 14.73 -0.85
N GLY A 38 -17.06 14.15 0.23
CA GLY A 38 -17.77 13.12 0.98
C GLY A 38 -19.00 13.66 1.71
N LEU A 39 -19.65 12.79 2.46
CA LEU A 39 -20.67 13.20 3.41
C LEU A 39 -20.04 14.13 4.46
N ASN A 40 -20.76 15.19 4.81
CA ASN A 40 -20.36 16.08 5.90
C ASN A 40 -20.69 15.41 7.24
N LEU A 41 -19.83 14.48 7.66
CA LEU A 41 -20.01 13.74 8.91
C LEU A 41 -19.89 14.65 10.13
N GLN A 42 -19.13 15.75 10.04
CA GLN A 42 -19.01 16.72 11.13
C GLN A 42 -20.35 17.40 11.43
N GLU A 43 -21.15 17.69 10.41
CA GLU A 43 -22.50 18.23 10.58
C GLU A 43 -23.51 17.12 10.93
N SER A 44 -23.37 15.94 10.34
CA SER A 44 -24.38 14.87 10.43
C SER A 44 -24.27 14.03 11.72
N VAL A 45 -23.04 13.81 12.18
CA VAL A 45 -22.69 13.05 13.39
C VAL A 45 -21.57 13.81 14.11
N PRO A 46 -21.87 14.91 14.82
CA PRO A 46 -20.85 15.74 15.43
C PRO A 46 -20.12 15.02 16.57
N LEU A 47 -18.78 15.07 16.56
CA LEU A 47 -17.95 14.66 17.68
C LEU A 47 -17.79 15.83 18.66
N ASP A 48 -18.27 15.67 19.90
CA ASP A 48 -18.07 16.65 20.96
C ASP A 48 -16.66 16.56 21.56
N GLY A 49 -15.69 17.10 20.81
CA GLY A 49 -14.28 17.11 21.20
C GLY A 49 -14.01 17.95 22.47
N GLU A 50 -14.85 18.94 22.76
CA GLU A 50 -14.69 19.81 23.92
C GLU A 50 -15.08 19.06 25.21
N ARG A 51 -16.21 18.35 25.21
CA ARG A 51 -16.58 17.46 26.32
C ARG A 51 -15.53 16.38 26.54
N ILE A 52 -15.06 15.72 25.49
CA ILE A 52 -14.04 14.66 25.61
C ILE A 52 -12.75 15.23 26.20
N ALA A 53 -12.28 16.38 25.73
CA ALA A 53 -11.08 17.03 26.26
C ALA A 53 -11.24 17.43 27.73
N ASN A 54 -12.40 17.95 28.13
CA ASN A 54 -12.68 18.32 29.52
C ASN A 54 -12.73 17.10 30.44
N GLU A 55 -13.34 16.00 30.00
CA GLU A 55 -13.39 14.74 30.74
C GLU A 55 -12.01 14.08 30.88
N ILE A 56 -11.18 14.13 29.83
CA ILE A 56 -9.79 13.65 29.92
C ILE A 56 -8.99 14.50 30.91
N LYS A 57 -9.13 15.83 30.88
CA LYS A 57 -8.47 16.72 31.83
C LYS A 57 -8.92 16.49 33.27
N ALA A 58 -10.21 16.25 33.50
CA ALA A 58 -10.76 15.96 34.82
C ALA A 58 -10.23 14.65 35.42
N ARG A 59 -9.88 13.68 34.56
CA ARG A 59 -9.36 12.37 34.96
C ARG A 59 -7.83 12.31 35.00
N ALA A 60 -7.16 13.25 34.34
CA ALA A 60 -5.71 13.35 34.31
C ALA A 60 -5.19 14.28 35.42
N THR A 61 -3.96 14.03 35.86
CA THR A 61 -3.22 14.98 36.70
C THR A 61 -2.46 15.93 35.78
N VAL A 62 -2.88 17.19 35.75
CA VAL A 62 -2.27 18.23 34.91
C VAL A 62 -1.44 19.16 35.79
N ASN A 63 -0.17 19.37 35.45
CA ASN A 63 0.65 20.41 36.05
C ASN A 63 0.94 21.50 35.00
N ASP A 64 0.12 22.56 35.02
CA ASP A 64 0.26 23.68 34.07
C ASP A 64 1.55 24.50 34.27
N SER A 65 2.15 24.44 35.47
CA SER A 65 3.38 25.19 35.78
C SER A 65 4.65 24.54 35.23
N GLU A 66 4.67 23.20 35.18
CA GLU A 66 5.81 22.42 34.69
C GLU A 66 5.55 21.80 33.29
N GLY A 67 4.33 21.90 32.76
CA GLY A 67 3.98 21.53 31.39
C GLY A 67 3.84 20.03 31.13
N TRP A 68 3.58 19.22 32.15
CA TRP A 68 3.39 17.77 32.00
C TRP A 68 2.00 17.32 32.43
N VAL A 69 1.58 16.16 31.89
CA VAL A 69 0.32 15.48 32.20
C VAL A 69 0.62 14.03 32.57
N GLN A 70 -0.01 13.52 33.61
CA GLN A 70 0.07 12.12 34.04
C GLN A 70 -1.33 11.51 34.20
N ASN A 71 -1.41 10.17 34.14
CA ASN A 71 -2.65 9.41 34.31
C ASN A 71 -3.75 9.74 33.28
N LEU A 72 -3.38 9.84 32.00
CA LEU A 72 -4.36 9.90 30.93
C LEU A 72 -5.16 8.58 30.88
N ASP A 73 -6.48 8.68 31.02
CA ASP A 73 -7.40 7.55 30.96
C ASP A 73 -7.59 7.11 29.49
N GLY A 74 -6.67 6.27 29.02
CA GLY A 74 -6.72 5.72 27.67
C GLY A 74 -7.93 4.82 27.42
N ALA A 75 -8.47 4.18 28.47
CA ALA A 75 -9.64 3.32 28.36
C ALA A 75 -10.91 4.14 28.10
N TYR A 76 -11.05 5.30 28.75
CA TYR A 76 -12.12 6.25 28.46
C TYR A 76 -12.06 6.77 27.02
N LEU A 77 -10.88 7.21 26.56
CA LEU A 77 -10.73 7.70 25.18
C LEU A 77 -11.08 6.61 24.15
N GLN A 78 -10.65 5.37 24.39
CA GLN A 78 -11.01 4.23 23.53
C GLN A 78 -12.53 3.99 23.52
N THR A 79 -13.20 4.13 24.67
CA THR A 79 -14.65 3.98 24.80
C THR A 79 -15.40 5.04 24.01
N GLU A 80 -15.02 6.31 24.16
CA GLU A 80 -15.62 7.45 23.45
C GLU A 80 -15.44 7.32 21.92
N LEU A 81 -14.24 6.96 21.45
CA LEU A 81 -13.99 6.72 20.03
C LEU A 81 -14.80 5.53 19.49
N SER A 82 -15.00 4.49 20.29
CA SER A 82 -15.80 3.32 19.89
C SER A 82 -17.28 3.68 19.76
N GLN A 83 -17.83 4.45 20.69
CA GLN A 83 -19.21 4.94 20.64
C GLN A 83 -19.43 5.86 19.44
N TYR A 84 -18.49 6.77 19.17
CA TYR A 84 -18.57 7.63 18.00
C TYR A 84 -18.53 6.83 16.69
N ARG A 85 -17.70 5.79 16.60
CA ARG A 85 -17.71 4.86 15.45
C ARG A 85 -19.08 4.21 15.26
N GLU A 86 -19.70 3.73 16.35
CA GLU A 86 -21.03 3.11 16.31
C GLU A 86 -22.13 4.09 15.87
N GLN A 87 -22.03 5.36 16.27
CA GLN A 87 -22.94 6.42 15.80
C GLN A 87 -22.80 6.65 14.29
N ILE A 88 -21.58 6.69 13.76
CA ILE A 88 -21.33 6.77 12.31
C ILE A 88 -21.88 5.54 11.60
N GLU A 89 -21.60 4.33 12.09
CA GLU A 89 -22.12 3.08 11.51
C GLU A 89 -23.65 3.07 11.47
N THR A 90 -24.30 3.50 12.56
CA THR A 90 -25.76 3.61 12.65
C THR A 90 -26.31 4.62 11.64
N PHE A 91 -25.72 5.81 11.56
CA PHE A 91 -26.11 6.85 10.62
C PHE A 91 -26.00 6.36 9.17
N LEU A 92 -24.88 5.72 8.82
CA LEU A 92 -24.66 5.17 7.48
C LEU A 92 -25.67 4.07 7.16
N ASN A 93 -25.89 3.13 8.07
CA ASN A 93 -26.85 2.04 7.84
C ASN A 93 -28.31 2.53 7.69
N GLN A 94 -28.68 3.64 8.33
CA GLN A 94 -30.03 4.18 8.28
C GLN A 94 -30.28 5.09 7.08
N GLN A 95 -29.35 6.01 6.79
CA GLN A 95 -29.56 7.05 5.78
C GLN A 95 -28.85 6.76 4.45
N HIS A 96 -27.80 5.94 4.49
CA HIS A 96 -26.91 5.67 3.37
C HIS A 96 -26.52 4.17 3.27
N PRO A 97 -27.49 3.22 3.28
CA PRO A 97 -27.23 1.78 3.43
C PRO A 97 -26.38 1.17 2.31
N GLU A 98 -26.38 1.79 1.13
CA GLU A 98 -25.59 1.36 -0.03
C GLU A 98 -24.36 2.24 -0.29
N ALA A 99 -24.08 3.22 0.59
CA ALA A 99 -22.97 4.13 0.36
C ALA A 99 -21.63 3.38 0.36
N THR A 100 -20.88 3.60 -0.71
CA THR A 100 -19.51 3.14 -0.81
C THR A 100 -18.61 4.00 0.07
N VAL A 101 -17.45 3.46 0.45
CA VAL A 101 -16.44 4.21 1.22
C VAL A 101 -16.11 5.55 0.55
N ALA A 102 -15.99 5.55 -0.78
CA ALA A 102 -15.69 6.75 -1.58
C ALA A 102 -16.82 7.81 -1.57
N GLU A 103 -18.06 7.43 -1.32
CA GLU A 103 -19.17 8.39 -1.17
C GLU A 103 -19.21 8.97 0.24
N VAL A 104 -18.85 8.17 1.25
CA VAL A 104 -18.81 8.62 2.65
C VAL A 104 -17.67 9.59 2.89
N ILE A 105 -16.43 9.24 2.50
CA ILE A 105 -15.25 10.07 2.75
C ILE A 105 -14.92 10.99 1.59
N GLY A 106 -15.67 10.91 0.49
CA GLY A 106 -15.33 11.58 -0.76
C GLY A 106 -14.24 10.85 -1.52
N GLY A 107 -13.98 11.29 -2.73
CA GLY A 107 -13.03 10.58 -3.57
C GLY A 107 -12.76 11.22 -4.91
N GLN A 108 -11.69 10.72 -5.54
CA GLN A 108 -11.36 11.03 -6.92
C GLN A 108 -11.88 9.91 -7.83
N ARG A 109 -12.66 10.28 -8.85
CA ARG A 109 -13.09 9.36 -9.89
C ARG A 109 -12.51 9.79 -11.23
N LEU A 110 -11.93 8.84 -11.96
CA LEU A 110 -11.50 9.05 -13.34
C LEU A 110 -12.72 9.29 -14.23
N ILE A 111 -12.73 10.40 -14.96
CA ILE A 111 -13.72 10.62 -16.01
C ILE A 111 -13.29 9.78 -17.21
N LYS A 112 -13.86 8.58 -17.32
CA LYS A 112 -13.61 7.69 -18.46
C LYS A 112 -14.27 8.31 -19.70
N ARG A 113 -13.45 8.73 -20.65
CA ARG A 113 -13.91 9.18 -21.98
C ARG A 113 -13.67 8.06 -22.98
N GLU A 114 -14.75 7.44 -23.45
CA GLU A 114 -14.72 6.60 -24.63
C GLU A 114 -15.30 7.44 -25.77
N SER A 115 -14.50 7.74 -26.79
CA SER A 115 -14.99 8.44 -27.97
C SER A 115 -14.71 7.64 -29.22
N ASN A 116 -15.76 7.37 -29.99
CA ASN A 116 -15.68 6.73 -31.30
C ASN A 116 -15.64 7.76 -32.44
N GLN A 117 -15.64 9.06 -32.10
CA GLN A 117 -15.56 10.17 -33.04
C GLN A 117 -14.62 11.26 -32.51
N LEU A 118 -13.90 11.92 -33.42
CA LEU A 118 -13.17 13.14 -33.08
C LEU A 118 -14.19 14.28 -33.01
N ASP A 119 -14.38 14.84 -31.83
CA ASP A 119 -15.18 16.07 -31.65
C ASP A 119 -14.66 17.17 -32.60
N ARG A 120 -15.55 17.76 -33.40
CA ARG A 120 -15.21 18.93 -34.24
C ARG A 120 -15.03 20.16 -33.36
N TYR A 121 -13.80 20.44 -32.91
CA TYR A 121 -13.46 21.71 -32.28
C TYR A 121 -12.82 22.68 -33.30
N PRO A 122 -12.98 24.01 -33.09
CA PRO A 122 -12.40 25.01 -33.98
C PRO A 122 -10.87 25.08 -33.85
N SER A 123 -10.23 25.41 -34.97
CA SER A 123 -8.79 25.65 -35.22
C SER A 123 -7.92 25.85 -33.98
N TYR A 124 -7.06 24.88 -33.70
CA TYR A 124 -6.04 24.94 -32.65
C TYR A 124 -4.78 25.66 -33.15
N GLN A 125 -4.09 26.40 -32.28
CA GLN A 125 -2.71 26.78 -32.55
C GLN A 125 -1.86 25.52 -32.52
N ARG A 126 -1.23 25.19 -33.65
CA ARG A 126 -0.29 24.07 -33.76
C ARG A 126 0.93 24.41 -32.91
N ILE A 127 0.99 23.84 -31.72
CA ILE A 127 2.25 23.78 -30.96
C ILE A 127 3.03 22.70 -31.69
N ASP A 128 4.12 23.06 -32.38
CA ASP A 128 5.01 22.06 -33.00
C ASP A 128 5.62 21.21 -31.87
N THR A 129 4.98 20.08 -31.62
CA THR A 129 5.51 19.02 -30.76
C THR A 129 6.67 18.38 -31.51
N SER A 130 7.90 18.59 -31.02
CA SER A 130 9.09 18.16 -31.75
C SER A 130 9.26 16.64 -31.86
N VAL A 131 8.56 15.85 -31.03
CA VAL A 131 8.50 14.38 -31.14
C VAL A 131 7.19 13.86 -30.56
N ALA A 132 6.41 13.12 -31.34
CA ALA A 132 5.29 12.33 -30.84
C ALA A 132 5.78 10.92 -30.51
N PHE A 133 5.50 10.43 -29.30
CA PHE A 133 5.78 9.05 -28.93
C PHE A 133 4.47 8.26 -28.87
N SER A 134 4.46 7.05 -29.44
CA SER A 134 3.33 6.12 -29.31
C SER A 134 3.15 5.61 -27.89
N ALA A 135 4.22 5.66 -27.09
CA ALA A 135 4.26 5.27 -25.69
C ALA A 135 5.32 6.12 -24.97
N LEU A 136 5.13 6.41 -23.68
CA LEU A 136 6.12 7.13 -22.89
C LEU A 136 7.48 6.39 -22.97
N PRO A 137 8.60 7.06 -23.27
CA PRO A 137 9.93 6.44 -23.22
C PRO A 137 10.26 5.87 -21.85
N ASP A 138 11.05 4.81 -21.78
CA ASP A 138 11.43 4.18 -20.51
C ASP A 138 12.16 5.14 -19.57
N SER A 139 12.95 6.05 -20.13
CA SER A 139 13.61 7.16 -19.43
C SER A 139 12.65 8.24 -18.89
N LEU A 140 11.34 8.05 -19.02
CA LEU A 140 10.32 8.91 -18.44
C LEU A 140 9.29 8.09 -17.64
N ARG A 141 9.46 6.77 -17.51
CA ARG A 141 8.55 5.89 -16.76
C ARG A 141 9.09 5.57 -15.39
N HIS A 142 8.26 5.68 -14.36
CA HIS A 142 8.59 5.12 -13.06
C HIS A 142 8.85 3.62 -13.16
N GLN A 143 9.95 3.17 -12.56
CA GLN A 143 10.33 1.76 -12.47
C GLN A 143 10.45 1.36 -10.99
N PHE A 144 10.15 0.10 -10.70
CA PHE A 144 10.42 -0.51 -9.41
C PHE A 144 11.62 -1.44 -9.53
N LYS A 145 12.47 -1.43 -8.51
CA LYS A 145 13.60 -2.33 -8.38
C LYS A 145 13.48 -3.14 -7.10
N TYR A 146 13.83 -4.41 -7.20
CA TYR A 146 14.07 -5.31 -6.09
C TYR A 146 15.38 -6.06 -6.34
N GLU A 147 16.31 -5.99 -5.40
CA GLU A 147 17.57 -6.70 -5.41
C GLU A 147 17.69 -7.51 -4.12
N LEU A 148 18.17 -8.74 -4.26
CA LEU A 148 18.64 -9.53 -3.14
C LEU A 148 20.16 -9.50 -3.15
N LEU A 149 20.78 -9.19 -2.01
CA LEU A 149 22.21 -9.09 -1.85
C LEU A 149 22.68 -9.99 -0.72
N SER A 150 23.93 -10.44 -0.81
CA SER A 150 24.63 -11.02 0.33
C SER A 150 24.94 -9.93 1.38
N THR A 151 25.28 -10.33 2.59
CA THR A 151 25.78 -9.43 3.63
C THR A 151 27.09 -8.73 3.24
N SER A 152 27.80 -9.26 2.24
CA SER A 152 29.01 -8.65 1.66
C SER A 152 28.70 -7.60 0.59
N GLY A 153 27.42 -7.38 0.27
CA GLY A 153 26.97 -6.43 -0.76
C GLY A 153 26.97 -6.98 -2.19
N ASN A 154 27.21 -8.29 -2.39
CA ASN A 154 27.14 -8.90 -3.71
C ASN A 154 25.69 -9.08 -4.14
N VAL A 155 25.33 -8.64 -5.34
CA VAL A 155 23.99 -8.85 -5.91
C VAL A 155 23.81 -10.33 -6.24
N LEU A 156 22.84 -10.96 -5.60
CA LEU A 156 22.44 -12.35 -5.82
C LEU A 156 21.45 -12.45 -6.99
N PHE A 157 20.46 -11.56 -7.02
CA PHE A 157 19.63 -11.30 -8.20
C PHE A 157 19.08 -9.87 -8.19
N SER A 158 18.68 -9.38 -9.37
CA SER A 158 18.06 -8.06 -9.56
C SER A 158 16.83 -8.19 -10.44
N PHE A 159 15.72 -7.62 -9.97
CA PHE A 159 14.47 -7.47 -10.68
C PHE A 159 14.21 -5.98 -10.88
N VAL A 160 14.05 -5.56 -12.13
CA VAL A 160 13.68 -4.18 -12.48
C VAL A 160 12.53 -4.24 -13.46
N GLN A 161 11.44 -3.54 -13.16
CA GLN A 161 10.28 -3.52 -14.04
C GLN A 161 9.53 -2.19 -13.97
N SER A 162 8.88 -1.83 -15.07
CA SER A 162 8.04 -0.64 -15.18
C SER A 162 6.86 -0.73 -14.19
N THR A 163 6.58 0.35 -13.45
CA THR A 163 5.50 0.35 -12.46
C THR A 163 4.10 0.06 -13.04
N PRO A 164 3.73 0.47 -14.27
CA PRO A 164 2.46 0.07 -14.88
C PRO A 164 2.33 -1.44 -15.07
N GLU A 165 3.42 -2.14 -15.36
CA GLU A 165 3.42 -3.61 -15.52
C GLU A 165 3.24 -4.35 -14.20
N LEU A 166 3.51 -3.69 -13.08
CA LEU A 166 3.36 -4.23 -11.72
C LEU A 166 2.07 -3.76 -11.04
N ALA A 167 1.32 -2.85 -11.67
CA ALA A 167 0.13 -2.27 -11.07
C ALA A 167 -0.89 -3.36 -10.72
N GLY A 168 -1.16 -3.52 -9.42
CA GLY A 168 -2.09 -4.52 -8.90
C GLY A 168 -1.60 -5.96 -8.87
N LYS A 169 -0.31 -6.18 -9.10
CA LYS A 169 0.31 -7.50 -8.93
C LYS A 169 0.87 -7.63 -7.51
N SER A 170 0.65 -8.78 -6.87
CA SER A 170 1.33 -9.13 -5.62
C SER A 170 2.79 -9.46 -5.92
N LEU A 171 3.70 -9.02 -5.04
CA LEU A 171 5.12 -9.28 -5.14
C LEU A 171 5.56 -9.99 -3.87
N SER A 172 6.48 -10.95 -3.97
CA SER A 172 6.98 -11.64 -2.78
C SER A 172 8.39 -12.17 -2.94
N LEU A 173 9.09 -12.24 -1.82
CA LEU A 173 10.26 -13.07 -1.64
C LEU A 173 9.89 -14.27 -0.78
N SER A 174 10.26 -15.46 -1.22
CA SER A 174 10.09 -16.69 -0.47
C SER A 174 11.34 -17.54 -0.53
N PHE A 175 11.42 -18.55 0.32
CA PHE A 175 12.52 -19.51 0.33
C PHE A 175 11.96 -20.93 0.32
N ARG A 176 12.62 -21.80 -0.44
CA ARG A 176 12.35 -23.23 -0.49
C ARG A 176 13.65 -24.03 -0.31
N PRO A 177 13.58 -25.31 0.10
CA PRO A 177 14.74 -26.19 0.12
C PRO A 177 15.48 -26.17 -1.22
N ALA A 178 16.82 -26.09 -1.17
CA ALA A 178 17.64 -25.98 -2.36
C ALA A 178 17.69 -27.30 -3.17
N SER A 179 17.56 -28.43 -2.48
CA SER A 179 17.55 -29.79 -3.03
C SER A 179 16.55 -30.70 -2.30
N ALA A 180 16.26 -31.87 -2.88
CA ALA A 180 15.45 -32.90 -2.24
C ALA A 180 16.09 -33.44 -0.93
N ALA A 181 17.42 -33.40 -0.82
CA ALA A 181 18.11 -33.79 0.41
C ALA A 181 17.89 -32.76 1.54
N ASP A 182 17.88 -31.46 1.20
CA ASP A 182 17.55 -30.39 2.14
C ASP A 182 16.10 -30.50 2.62
N GLU A 183 15.17 -30.82 1.69
CA GLU A 183 13.76 -31.05 2.00
C GLU A 183 13.58 -32.24 2.94
N GLN A 184 14.23 -33.37 2.65
CA GLN A 184 14.19 -34.54 3.52
C GLN A 184 14.78 -34.25 4.90
N THR A 185 15.86 -33.46 4.96
CA THR A 185 16.46 -33.03 6.24
C THR A 185 15.47 -32.20 7.06
N LEU A 186 14.72 -31.29 6.42
CA LEU A 186 13.68 -30.51 7.08
C LEU A 186 12.54 -31.41 7.60
N ILE A 187 12.07 -32.36 6.78
CA ILE A 187 11.01 -33.32 7.16
C ILE A 187 11.46 -34.17 8.36
N ASN A 188 12.70 -34.64 8.37
CA ASN A 188 13.25 -35.48 9.45
C ASN A 188 13.35 -34.76 10.79
N VAL A 189 13.40 -33.42 10.79
CA VAL A 189 13.44 -32.60 12.02
C VAL A 189 12.02 -32.37 12.57
N LEU A 190 10.99 -32.52 11.74
CA LEU A 190 9.60 -32.42 12.20
C LEU A 190 9.23 -33.67 13.02
N PRO A 191 8.58 -33.51 14.18
CA PRO A 191 8.12 -34.64 14.98
C PRO A 191 7.05 -35.42 14.23
N PRO A 192 6.88 -36.72 14.54
CA PRO A 192 5.81 -37.51 13.96
C PRO A 192 4.44 -36.97 14.39
N ASN A 193 3.56 -36.68 13.42
CA ASN A 193 2.17 -36.27 13.62
C ASN A 193 1.96 -35.08 14.59
N PRO A 194 2.55 -33.90 14.32
CA PRO A 194 2.31 -32.73 15.16
C PRO A 194 0.82 -32.35 15.13
N GLN A 195 0.21 -32.17 16.30
CA GLN A 195 -1.20 -31.80 16.45
C GLN A 195 -1.37 -30.31 16.75
N THR A 196 -0.36 -29.72 17.39
CA THR A 196 -0.36 -28.34 17.87
C THR A 196 0.92 -27.63 17.44
N VAL A 197 0.92 -26.30 17.49
CA VAL A 197 2.12 -25.49 17.16
C VAL A 197 3.23 -25.75 18.16
N GLU A 198 2.86 -26.08 19.40
CA GLU A 198 3.77 -26.43 20.50
C GLU A 198 4.54 -27.72 20.26
N ASP A 199 3.99 -28.62 19.42
CA ASP A 199 4.69 -29.84 19.00
C ASP A 199 5.84 -29.53 18.05
N LEU A 200 5.84 -28.37 17.38
CA LEU A 200 6.89 -28.03 16.42
C LEU A 200 8.25 -27.81 17.10
N PRO A 201 9.35 -28.20 16.44
CA PRO A 201 10.68 -28.08 17.02
C PRO A 201 11.03 -26.62 17.25
N LYS A 202 11.39 -26.27 18.49
CA LYS A 202 11.76 -24.90 18.87
C LYS A 202 13.10 -24.43 18.27
N ARG A 203 13.87 -25.35 17.68
CA ARG A 203 15.18 -25.08 17.08
C ARG A 203 15.31 -25.92 15.81
N LEU A 204 15.75 -25.29 14.73
CA LEU A 204 16.08 -25.96 13.48
C LEU A 204 17.60 -25.88 13.24
N PRO A 205 18.21 -26.92 12.67
CA PRO A 205 19.64 -26.92 12.37
C PRO A 205 19.95 -26.04 11.16
N ALA A 206 20.23 -24.76 11.40
CA ALA A 206 20.49 -23.71 10.40
C ALA A 206 21.51 -24.11 9.30
N ASN A 207 22.59 -24.78 9.67
CA ASN A 207 23.68 -25.11 8.74
C ASN A 207 23.47 -26.39 7.92
N LEU A 208 22.48 -27.22 8.27
CA LEU A 208 22.22 -28.49 7.59
C LEU A 208 21.23 -28.36 6.43
N ILE A 209 20.50 -27.24 6.35
CA ILE A 209 19.44 -27.03 5.38
C ILE A 209 19.81 -25.82 4.52
N GLN A 210 20.00 -26.06 3.23
CA GLN A 210 20.21 -25.01 2.25
C GLN A 210 18.89 -24.60 1.60
N LEU A 211 18.74 -23.29 1.35
CA LEU A 211 17.55 -22.68 0.79
C LEU A 211 17.88 -21.90 -0.49
N LYS A 212 16.94 -21.96 -1.44
CA LYS A 212 16.90 -21.08 -2.61
C LYS A 212 15.93 -19.93 -2.33
N ALA A 213 16.40 -18.71 -2.56
CA ALA A 213 15.57 -17.53 -2.56
C ALA A 213 14.79 -17.45 -3.87
N GLU A 214 13.50 -17.17 -3.81
CA GLU A 214 12.61 -17.09 -4.97
C GLU A 214 11.79 -15.80 -4.92
N PHE A 215 11.94 -14.98 -5.97
CA PHE A 215 11.14 -13.78 -6.17
C PHE A 215 9.99 -14.09 -7.12
N SER A 216 8.77 -13.77 -6.69
CA SER A 216 7.54 -14.10 -7.42
C SER A 216 6.66 -12.89 -7.63
N VAL A 217 5.99 -12.86 -8.78
CA VAL A 217 4.99 -11.86 -9.16
C VAL A 217 3.66 -12.60 -9.37
N GLN A 218 2.59 -12.22 -8.66
CA GLN A 218 1.30 -12.93 -8.66
C GLN A 218 1.45 -14.44 -8.39
N GLY A 219 2.29 -14.80 -7.42
CA GLY A 219 2.58 -16.19 -7.08
C GLY A 219 3.41 -16.95 -8.13
N GLN A 220 3.71 -16.37 -9.29
CA GLN A 220 4.54 -16.97 -10.33
C GLN A 220 6.01 -16.59 -10.13
N MET A 221 6.86 -17.59 -9.92
CA MET A 221 8.30 -17.39 -9.73
C MET A 221 8.94 -16.77 -10.97
N GLN A 222 9.67 -15.68 -10.78
CA GLN A 222 10.38 -14.93 -11.82
C GLN A 222 11.89 -15.14 -11.74
N LEU A 223 12.42 -15.15 -10.52
CA LEU A 223 13.85 -15.30 -10.25
C LEU A 223 14.04 -16.30 -9.11
N SER A 224 15.11 -17.08 -9.20
CA SER A 224 15.53 -17.99 -8.16
C SER A 224 17.06 -17.96 -8.04
N HIS A 225 17.59 -17.95 -6.82
CA HIS A 225 19.04 -17.95 -6.60
C HIS A 225 19.45 -18.64 -5.30
N GLY A 226 20.66 -19.19 -5.33
CA GLY A 226 21.47 -19.42 -4.15
C GLY A 226 21.37 -20.82 -3.55
N ASN A 227 22.21 -21.00 -2.54
CA ASN A 227 22.21 -22.06 -1.55
C ASN A 227 22.54 -21.37 -0.23
N HIS A 228 21.53 -20.80 0.41
CA HIS A 228 21.66 -20.04 1.64
C HIS A 228 21.31 -20.94 2.81
N GLY A 229 22.18 -21.03 3.81
CA GLY A 229 21.84 -21.74 5.05
C GLY A 229 20.57 -21.17 5.67
N LEU A 230 19.67 -22.03 6.15
CA LEU A 230 18.48 -21.63 6.90
C LEU A 230 18.88 -20.69 8.04
N GLY A 231 18.18 -19.56 8.18
CA GLY A 231 18.47 -18.55 9.19
C GLY A 231 19.63 -17.60 8.84
N LYS A 232 20.25 -17.74 7.67
CA LYS A 232 21.29 -16.81 7.21
C LYS A 232 20.70 -15.45 6.85
N GLU A 233 21.26 -14.38 7.40
CA GLU A 233 20.91 -13.01 7.01
C GLU A 233 21.39 -12.69 5.58
N LEU A 234 20.53 -12.01 4.83
CA LEU A 234 20.74 -11.43 3.51
C LEU A 234 20.20 -9.98 3.54
N ILE A 235 20.38 -9.24 2.45
CA ILE A 235 19.91 -7.85 2.35
C ILE A 235 18.96 -7.72 1.17
N THR A 236 17.82 -7.07 1.38
CA THR A 236 16.93 -6.62 0.29
C THR A 236 17.19 -5.16 0.01
N ARG A 237 17.41 -4.81 -1.27
CA ARG A 237 17.48 -3.43 -1.74
C ARG A 237 16.31 -3.18 -2.66
N LYS A 238 15.46 -2.21 -2.32
CA LYS A 238 14.21 -1.97 -3.05
C LYS A 238 13.91 -0.49 -3.16
N GLY A 239 13.20 -0.11 -4.21
CA GLY A 239 12.88 1.29 -4.42
C GLY A 239 12.34 1.63 -5.80
N TYR A 240 12.04 2.91 -5.98
CA TYR A 240 11.55 3.45 -7.23
C TYR A 240 12.62 4.27 -7.94
N TRP A 241 12.58 4.20 -9.26
CA TRP A 241 13.17 5.19 -10.13
C TRP A 241 12.13 6.26 -10.46
N ASN A 242 12.52 7.51 -10.29
CA ASN A 242 11.72 8.68 -10.66
C ASN A 242 12.45 9.44 -11.79
N PRO A 243 11.77 9.76 -12.91
CA PRO A 243 12.38 10.53 -14.00
C PRO A 243 13.04 11.84 -13.58
N ARG A 244 12.53 12.46 -12.51
CA ARG A 244 13.03 13.72 -11.98
C ARG A 244 14.24 13.56 -11.06
N SER A 245 14.29 12.49 -10.26
CA SER A 245 15.24 12.37 -9.14
C SER A 245 16.09 11.09 -9.15
N GLY A 246 15.92 10.22 -10.14
CA GLY A 246 16.63 8.96 -10.24
C GLY A 246 16.16 7.90 -9.24
N TRP A 247 17.06 6.97 -8.91
CA TRP A 247 16.79 5.87 -7.97
C TRP A 247 16.75 6.34 -6.52
N GLN A 248 15.71 5.94 -5.81
CA GLN A 248 15.62 6.06 -4.35
C GLN A 248 15.46 4.66 -3.77
N LEU A 249 16.56 4.10 -3.27
CA LEU A 249 16.65 2.71 -2.80
C LEU A 249 16.80 2.66 -1.28
N THR A 250 16.21 1.65 -0.65
CA THR A 250 16.40 1.34 0.76
C THR A 250 16.85 -0.10 0.93
N ASP A 251 17.77 -0.30 1.88
CA ASP A 251 18.32 -1.60 2.24
C ASP A 251 17.69 -2.08 3.55
N ASN A 252 17.22 -3.32 3.58
CA ASN A 252 16.63 -3.94 4.78
C ASN A 252 17.12 -5.38 4.92
N PRO A 253 17.44 -5.85 6.14
CA PRO A 253 17.80 -7.24 6.36
C PRO A 253 16.61 -8.17 6.04
N VAL A 254 16.93 -9.39 5.61
CA VAL A 254 15.98 -10.49 5.38
C VAL A 254 16.65 -11.79 5.80
N ILE A 255 15.95 -12.67 6.51
CA ILE A 255 16.48 -13.95 6.95
C ILE A 255 16.09 -15.05 5.97
N ALA A 256 17.07 -15.86 5.53
CA ALA A 256 16.82 -17.01 4.69
C ALA A 256 15.87 -18.00 5.39
N GLY A 257 14.67 -18.18 4.82
CA GLY A 257 13.59 -18.99 5.39
C GLY A 257 12.30 -18.20 5.61
N GLU A 258 12.40 -16.87 5.75
CA GLU A 258 11.23 -16.02 5.96
C GLU A 258 10.33 -15.95 4.70
N TYR A 259 9.20 -15.27 4.84
CA TYR A 259 8.38 -14.90 3.71
C TYR A 259 8.18 -13.40 3.78
N GLN A 260 8.49 -12.68 2.71
CA GLN A 260 8.29 -11.25 2.65
C GLN A 260 7.24 -10.95 1.58
N ALA A 261 6.10 -10.41 1.98
CA ALA A 261 5.11 -9.86 1.06
C ALA A 261 5.47 -8.41 0.74
N ILE A 262 5.38 -8.02 -0.53
CA ILE A 262 5.75 -6.69 -0.99
C ILE A 262 4.50 -6.06 -1.63
N GLY A 263 4.00 -5.00 -1.01
CA GLY A 263 2.88 -4.22 -1.52
C GLY A 263 3.37 -2.98 -2.24
N LEU A 264 2.84 -2.73 -3.44
CA LEU A 264 3.08 -1.49 -4.17
C LEU A 264 1.80 -0.63 -4.13
N ASP A 265 1.93 0.61 -3.70
CA ASP A 265 0.90 1.64 -3.83
C ASP A 265 1.37 2.72 -4.79
N LEU A 266 0.88 2.64 -6.04
CA LEU A 266 1.22 3.58 -7.10
C LEU A 266 0.32 4.83 -7.03
N GLN A 267 -0.97 4.66 -7.32
CA GLN A 267 -1.99 5.72 -7.29
C GLN A 267 -3.21 5.32 -6.46
N GLY A 268 -3.04 4.37 -5.53
CA GLY A 268 -4.10 3.68 -4.82
C GLY A 268 -4.21 2.21 -5.21
N LEU A 269 -4.91 1.47 -4.37
CA LEU A 269 -5.29 0.08 -4.60
C LEU A 269 -6.61 0.04 -5.35
N ALA A 270 -6.69 -0.78 -6.40
CA ALA A 270 -7.93 -0.97 -7.13
C ALA A 270 -8.84 -1.95 -6.40
N ALA A 271 -10.17 -1.74 -6.44
CA ALA A 271 -11.14 -2.67 -5.86
C ALA A 271 -10.95 -4.12 -6.36
N ASN A 272 -10.59 -4.29 -7.64
CA ASN A 272 -10.27 -5.60 -8.21
C ASN A 272 -9.09 -6.30 -7.51
N GLN A 273 -8.08 -5.55 -7.05
CA GLN A 273 -6.93 -6.15 -6.34
C GLN A 273 -7.36 -6.73 -4.99
N LEU A 274 -8.21 -6.00 -4.26
CA LEU A 274 -8.78 -6.45 -3.00
C LEU A 274 -9.73 -7.63 -3.19
N ASN A 275 -10.55 -7.61 -4.25
CA ASN A 275 -11.44 -8.72 -4.60
C ASN A 275 -10.66 -9.98 -4.99
N THR A 276 -9.58 -9.85 -5.77
CA THR A 276 -8.70 -10.98 -6.09
C THR A 276 -8.11 -11.60 -4.83
N LEU A 277 -7.58 -10.76 -3.94
CA LEU A 277 -6.99 -11.23 -2.69
C LEU A 277 -8.03 -11.89 -1.76
N LYS A 278 -9.24 -11.32 -1.67
CA LYS A 278 -10.37 -11.92 -0.95
C LYS A 278 -10.71 -13.29 -1.51
N ASN A 279 -10.86 -13.41 -2.83
CA ASN A 279 -11.18 -14.68 -3.48
C ASN A 279 -10.09 -15.72 -3.26
N GLU A 280 -8.81 -15.33 -3.30
CA GLU A 280 -7.67 -16.22 -3.02
C GLU A 280 -7.71 -16.75 -1.57
N LEU A 281 -8.02 -15.89 -0.60
CA LEU A 281 -8.19 -16.28 0.80
C LEU A 281 -9.38 -17.21 1.01
N GLU A 282 -10.54 -16.90 0.40
CA GLU A 282 -11.74 -17.74 0.49
C GLU A 282 -11.52 -19.12 -0.13
N GLN A 283 -10.85 -19.19 -1.28
CA GLN A 283 -10.48 -20.46 -1.92
C GLN A 283 -9.49 -21.26 -1.07
N THR A 284 -8.49 -20.60 -0.48
CA THR A 284 -7.51 -21.26 0.39
C THR A 284 -8.20 -21.80 1.65
N LYS A 285 -9.09 -21.00 2.25
CA LYS A 285 -9.91 -21.43 3.39
C LYS A 285 -10.76 -22.66 3.06
N ALA A 286 -11.48 -22.65 1.93
CA ALA A 286 -12.32 -23.77 1.51
C ALA A 286 -11.51 -25.06 1.32
N LYS A 287 -10.30 -24.97 0.74
CA LYS A 287 -9.39 -26.12 0.61
C LYS A 287 -8.92 -26.67 1.96
N LEU A 288 -8.56 -25.77 2.89
CA LEU A 288 -8.14 -26.16 4.24
C LEU A 288 -9.29 -26.83 5.02
N GLU A 289 -10.51 -26.31 4.92
CA GLU A 289 -11.71 -26.90 5.53
C GLU A 289 -12.06 -28.27 4.93
N ALA A 290 -11.84 -28.44 3.62
CA ALA A 290 -12.00 -29.71 2.92
C ALA A 290 -10.85 -30.70 3.16
N GLN A 291 -9.81 -30.31 3.92
CA GLN A 291 -8.57 -31.06 4.11
C GLN A 291 -7.85 -31.44 2.79
N ASP A 292 -8.14 -30.71 1.70
CA ASP A 292 -7.46 -30.88 0.42
C ASP A 292 -6.21 -30.00 0.37
N LEU A 293 -5.09 -30.60 0.80
CA LEU A 293 -3.79 -29.92 0.81
C LEU A 293 -3.11 -29.90 -0.57
N ASN A 294 -3.72 -30.52 -1.59
CA ASN A 294 -3.10 -30.62 -2.91
C ASN A 294 -3.01 -29.25 -3.59
N GLY A 295 -1.77 -28.90 -3.96
CA GLY A 295 -1.48 -27.66 -4.68
C GLY A 295 -1.65 -26.39 -3.83
N ILE A 296 -1.76 -26.49 -2.50
CA ILE A 296 -1.64 -25.32 -1.63
C ILE A 296 -0.18 -24.86 -1.63
N THR A 297 0.04 -23.62 -2.04
CA THR A 297 1.37 -23.00 -2.07
C THR A 297 1.65 -22.19 -0.81
N LYS A 298 2.94 -21.95 -0.50
CA LYS A 298 3.35 -21.02 0.57
C LYS A 298 2.74 -19.62 0.39
N HIS A 299 2.59 -19.19 -0.86
CA HIS A 299 1.94 -17.92 -1.20
C HIS A 299 0.47 -17.90 -0.78
N GLN A 300 -0.28 -18.98 -1.03
CA GLN A 300 -1.69 -19.05 -0.64
C GLN A 300 -1.87 -19.10 0.88
N LEU A 301 -1.02 -19.85 1.59
CA LEU A 301 -1.17 -20.03 3.04
C LEU A 301 -0.68 -18.82 3.85
N THR A 302 0.57 -18.41 3.67
CA THR A 302 1.18 -17.33 4.45
C THR A 302 1.22 -16.03 3.66
N GLY A 303 1.52 -16.11 2.36
CA GLY A 303 1.69 -14.94 1.52
C GLY A 303 0.43 -14.09 1.39
N ALA A 304 -0.74 -14.69 1.19
CA ALA A 304 -2.01 -13.98 1.04
C ALA A 304 -2.39 -13.20 2.31
N ILE A 305 -2.11 -13.78 3.49
CA ILE A 305 -2.33 -13.11 4.79
C ILE A 305 -1.41 -11.88 4.91
N LEU A 306 -0.11 -12.04 4.66
CA LEU A 306 0.85 -10.92 4.72
C LEU A 306 0.56 -9.87 3.65
N GLN A 307 0.12 -10.31 2.46
CA GLN A 307 -0.31 -9.44 1.38
C GLN A 307 -1.53 -8.59 1.77
N THR A 308 -2.44 -9.17 2.56
CA THR A 308 -3.59 -8.45 3.14
C THR A 308 -3.14 -7.41 4.13
N GLY A 309 -2.17 -7.75 4.99
CA GLY A 309 -1.57 -6.80 5.95
C GLY A 309 -0.98 -5.57 5.26
N VAL A 310 -0.11 -5.79 4.27
CA VAL A 310 0.54 -4.67 3.56
C VAL A 310 -0.44 -3.85 2.73
N GLN A 311 -1.40 -4.48 2.04
CA GLN A 311 -2.40 -3.75 1.26
C GLN A 311 -3.38 -2.99 2.16
N GLY A 312 -3.82 -3.60 3.27
CA GLY A 312 -4.67 -2.95 4.26
C GLY A 312 -3.99 -1.73 4.88
N TYR A 313 -2.70 -1.83 5.21
CA TYR A 313 -1.92 -0.69 5.70
C TYR A 313 -1.82 0.44 4.67
N LEU A 314 -1.54 0.11 3.40
CA LEU A 314 -1.46 1.10 2.32
C LEU A 314 -2.83 1.77 2.04
N ALA A 315 -3.93 1.01 2.12
CA ALA A 315 -5.28 1.53 2.03
C ALA A 315 -5.61 2.47 3.20
N LEU A 316 -5.29 2.07 4.43
CA LEU A 316 -5.57 2.88 5.62
C LEU A 316 -4.80 4.21 5.61
N THR A 317 -3.50 4.15 5.29
CA THR A 317 -2.67 5.36 5.17
C THR A 317 -3.17 6.30 4.06
N ARG A 318 -3.78 5.75 3.01
CA ARG A 318 -4.43 6.54 1.96
C ARG A 318 -5.60 7.33 2.52
N VAL A 319 -6.53 6.64 3.16
CA VAL A 319 -7.74 7.23 3.73
C VAL A 319 -7.38 8.32 4.74
N GLN A 320 -6.41 8.06 5.63
CA GLN A 320 -5.92 9.08 6.56
C GLN A 320 -5.35 10.31 5.85
N SER A 321 -4.56 10.12 4.79
CA SER A 321 -3.98 11.23 4.02
C SER A 321 -5.05 12.04 3.28
N GLU A 322 -6.04 11.38 2.69
CA GLU A 322 -7.15 12.03 1.98
C GLU A 322 -8.04 12.84 2.94
N LEU A 323 -8.41 12.27 4.09
CA LEU A 323 -9.17 12.97 5.13
C LEU A 323 -8.41 14.18 5.67
N SER A 324 -7.11 14.02 5.97
CA SER A 324 -6.27 15.13 6.46
C SER A 324 -6.16 16.26 5.44
N ALA A 325 -6.05 15.91 4.16
CA ALA A 325 -6.02 16.88 3.07
C ALA A 325 -7.36 17.63 2.92
N GLN A 326 -8.49 16.93 3.04
CA GLN A 326 -9.82 17.55 3.00
C GLN A 326 -10.04 18.53 4.17
N VAL A 327 -9.75 18.11 5.40
CA VAL A 327 -9.88 18.98 6.59
C VAL A 327 -8.97 20.20 6.49
N SER A 328 -7.81 20.06 5.85
CA SER A 328 -6.86 21.16 5.63
C SER A 328 -7.13 21.98 4.36
N ASN A 329 -8.17 21.65 3.59
CA ASN A 329 -8.46 22.23 2.28
C ASN A 329 -7.26 22.22 1.31
N MET A 330 -6.52 21.11 1.31
CA MET A 330 -5.33 20.88 0.49
C MET A 330 -5.59 19.85 -0.60
N VAL A 331 -5.00 20.06 -1.77
CA VAL A 331 -4.97 19.05 -2.84
C VAL A 331 -3.81 18.09 -2.57
N TYR A 332 -4.12 16.82 -2.33
CA TYR A 332 -3.13 15.78 -2.07
C TYR A 332 -2.94 14.88 -3.29
N TYR A 333 -1.67 14.65 -3.66
CA TYR A 333 -1.29 13.68 -4.69
C TYR A 333 -0.32 12.66 -4.09
N ARG A 334 -0.75 11.41 -4.03
CA ARG A 334 0.10 10.31 -3.57
C ARG A 334 1.17 9.99 -4.62
N GLN A 335 2.42 9.94 -4.17
CA GLN A 335 3.54 9.43 -4.96
C GLN A 335 3.62 7.91 -4.85
N PRO A 336 4.22 7.20 -5.83
CA PRO A 336 4.48 5.77 -5.72
C PRO A 336 5.22 5.44 -4.42
N SER A 337 4.69 4.49 -3.68
CA SER A 337 5.20 4.02 -2.39
C SER A 337 5.10 2.50 -2.32
N TYR A 338 5.93 1.88 -1.48
CA TYR A 338 5.91 0.44 -1.27
C TYR A 338 6.02 0.13 0.22
N GLY A 339 5.56 -1.06 0.60
CA GLY A 339 5.70 -1.61 1.94
C GLY A 339 6.06 -3.07 1.90
N THR A 340 6.62 -3.59 2.99
CA THR A 340 6.90 -5.02 3.15
C THR A 340 6.43 -5.51 4.50
N PHE A 341 5.84 -6.72 4.50
CA PHE A 341 5.35 -7.42 5.68
C PHE A 341 5.99 -8.80 5.77
#